data_AF-A0A229TRB7-F1
#
_entry.id   AF-A0A229TRB7-F1
#
_cell.length_a   1.000
_cell.length_b   1.000
_cell.length_c   1.000
_cell.angle_alpha   90.00
_cell.angle_beta   90.00
_cell.angle_gamma   90.00
#
_symmetry.space_group_name_H-M   'P 1'
#
loop_
_entity.id
_entity.type
_entity.pdbx_description
1 polymer ?
#
loop_
_entity_poly.entity_id
_entity_poly.type
_entity_poly.pdbx_seq_one_letter_code
_entity_poly.pdbx_strand_id
1 'polypeptide(L)'
;MIMTEDRRPGVAFLGFALATGLLIVVVAALMRDFVAGWHGGEYASAYIGVTFGAMVAGSLCRLARPPWRSFGTGLILGGVLGFASFLAVAVALYLALSQMSS
;
A
#
# COMPACT_ATOMS: atom_id res chain seq x y z
N MET A 1 20.65 32.15 11.84
CA MET A 1 19.67 31.39 12.62
C MET A 1 19.31 30.16 11.81
N ILE A 2 19.82 28.99 12.18
CA ILE A 2 19.61 27.75 11.45
C ILE A 2 18.13 27.39 11.63
N MET A 3 17.32 27.56 10.58
CA MET A 3 16.01 26.94 10.52
C MET A 3 16.27 25.43 10.43
N THR A 4 16.32 24.76 11.58
CA THR A 4 16.15 23.32 11.62
C THR A 4 14.72 23.07 11.16
N GLU A 5 14.58 22.87 9.85
CA GLU A 5 13.42 22.20 9.29
C GLU A 5 13.24 20.94 10.12
N ASP A 6 12.17 20.92 10.92
CA ASP A 6 11.78 19.82 11.81
C ASP A 6 11.41 18.63 10.90
N ARG A 7 12.41 18.07 10.21
CA ARG A 7 12.35 16.83 9.46
C ARG A 7 12.22 15.78 10.53
N ARG A 8 10.99 15.48 10.93
CA ARG A 8 10.64 14.34 11.78
C ARG A 8 10.44 13.13 10.85
N PRO A 9 11.50 12.36 10.53
CA PRO A 9 11.39 11.19 9.66
C PRO A 9 10.40 10.15 10.21
N GLY A 10 10.19 10.13 11.53
CA GLY A 10 9.23 9.23 12.18
C GLY A 10 7.80 9.38 11.66
N VAL A 11 7.39 10.57 11.23
CA VAL A 11 6.05 10.81 10.69
C VAL A 11 5.89 10.23 9.28
N ALA A 12 6.95 10.24 8.45
CA ALA A 12 6.94 9.52 7.17
C ALA A 12 6.91 8.01 7.38
N PHE A 13 7.67 7.51 8.35
CA PHE A 13 7.68 6.09 8.67
C PHE A 13 6.29 5.61 9.14
N LEU A 14 5.57 6.42 9.90
CA LEU A 14 4.20 6.09 10.33
C LEU A 14 3.25 5.93 9.13
N GLY A 15 3.31 6.84 8.14
CA GLY A 15 2.49 6.74 6.93
C GLY A 15 2.83 5.52 6.10
N PHE A 16 4.12 5.21 5.96
CA PHE A 16 4.58 3.99 5.30
C PHE A 16 4.13 2.72 6.03
N ALA A 17 4.32 2.68 7.35
CA ALA A 17 3.97 1.54 8.19
C ALA A 17 2.45 1.30 8.21
N LEU A 18 1.63 2.36 8.19
CA LEU A 18 0.18 2.25 8.10
C LEU A 18 -0.26 1.63 6.77
N ALA A 19 0.22 2.17 5.65
CA ALA A 19 -0.13 1.65 4.32
C ALA A 19 0.34 0.20 4.16
N THR A 20 1.60 -0.07 4.50
CA THR A 20 2.19 -1.41 4.41
C THR A 20 1.50 -2.38 5.37
N GLY A 21 1.20 -1.95 6.59
CA GLY A 21 0.48 -2.73 7.59
C GLY A 21 -0.91 -3.14 7.10
N LEU A 22 -1.69 -2.23 6.50
CA LEU A 22 -2.99 -2.59 5.92
C LEU A 22 -2.83 -3.63 4.81
N LEU A 23 -1.84 -3.49 3.91
CA LEU A 23 -1.59 -4.47 2.85
C LEU A 23 -1.24 -5.84 3.43
N ILE A 24 -0.39 -5.89 4.45
CA ILE A 24 -0.02 -7.13 5.16
C ILE A 24 -1.26 -7.76 5.80
N VAL A 25 -2.13 -6.96 6.43
CA VAL A 25 -3.37 -7.45 7.06
C VAL A 25 -4.29 -8.08 6.01
N VAL A 26 -4.47 -7.45 4.84
CA VAL A 26 -5.29 -8.02 3.76
C VAL A 26 -4.73 -9.37 3.29
N VAL A 27 -3.42 -9.46 3.10
CA VAL A 27 -2.76 -10.72 2.70
C VAL A 27 -2.87 -11.79 3.78
N ALA A 28 -2.65 -11.43 5.04
CA ALA A 28 -2.79 -12.35 6.17
C ALA A 28 -4.24 -12.83 6.34
N ALA A 29 -5.21 -11.96 6.08
CA ALA A 29 -6.63 -12.31 6.10
C ALA A 29 -6.99 -13.29 4.98
N LEU A 30 -6.45 -13.09 3.76
CA LEU A 30 -6.57 -14.05 2.67
C LEU A 30 -5.96 -15.42 3.02
N MET A 31 -4.76 -15.44 3.62
CA MET A 31 -4.09 -16.71 3.98
C MET A 31 -4.81 -17.53 5.03
N ARG A 32 -5.64 -16.90 5.87
CA ARG A 32 -6.36 -17.54 6.97
C ARG A 32 -7.87 -17.64 6.73
N ASP A 33 -8.35 -17.22 5.56
CA ASP A 33 -9.78 -17.03 5.25
C ASP A 33 -10.52 -16.34 6.41
N PHE A 34 -9.90 -15.28 6.94
CA PHE A 34 -10.26 -14.73 8.24
C PHE A 34 -11.62 -14.01 8.23
N VAL A 35 -12.02 -13.50 7.06
CA VAL A 35 -13.30 -12.82 6.87
C VAL A 35 -14.30 -13.82 6.29
N ALA A 36 -15.31 -14.17 7.09
CA ALA A 36 -16.34 -15.12 6.68
C ALA A 36 -17.12 -14.61 5.46
N GLY A 37 -17.23 -15.47 4.44
CA GLY A 37 -17.93 -15.16 3.19
C GLY A 37 -17.08 -14.42 2.16
N TRP A 38 -15.86 -14.01 2.50
CA TRP A 38 -14.94 -13.43 1.53
C TRP A 38 -14.24 -14.50 0.69
N HIS A 39 -14.15 -14.25 -0.61
CA HIS A 39 -13.43 -15.02 -1.61
C HIS A 39 -12.17 -14.29 -2.05
N GLY A 40 -11.25 -15.00 -2.73
CA GLY A 40 -9.98 -14.43 -3.20
C GLY A 40 -10.12 -13.11 -4.00
N GLY A 41 -11.20 -12.94 -4.77
CA GLY A 41 -11.48 -11.71 -5.50
C GLY A 41 -11.78 -10.50 -4.60
N GLU A 42 -12.45 -10.71 -3.47
CA GLU A 42 -12.79 -9.64 -2.52
C GLU A 42 -11.53 -9.16 -1.78
N TYR A 43 -10.66 -10.08 -1.37
CA TYR A 43 -9.34 -9.73 -0.83
C TYR A 43 -8.48 -8.97 -1.86
N ALA A 44 -8.52 -9.37 -3.14
CA ALA A 44 -7.81 -8.63 -4.20
C ALA A 44 -8.37 -7.21 -4.37
N SER A 45 -9.70 -7.05 -4.35
CA SER A 45 -10.33 -5.73 -4.41
C SER A 45 -9.97 -4.84 -3.22
N ALA A 46 -9.91 -5.42 -2.01
CA ALA A 46 -9.47 -4.73 -0.80
C ALA A 46 -7.99 -4.31 -0.91
N TYR A 47 -7.12 -5.18 -1.42
CA TYR A 47 -5.71 -4.88 -1.63
C TYR A 47 -5.49 -3.71 -2.61
N ILE A 48 -6.23 -3.73 -3.73
CA ILE A 48 -6.24 -2.64 -4.71
C ILE A 48 -6.76 -1.36 -4.06
N GLY A 49 -7.86 -1.44 -3.32
CA GLY A 49 -8.47 -0.32 -2.60
C GLY A 49 -7.50 0.32 -1.59
N VAL A 50 -6.76 -0.47 -0.82
CA VAL A 50 -5.74 0.03 0.11
C VAL A 50 -4.59 0.70 -0.64
N THR A 51 -4.14 0.10 -1.74
CA THR A 51 -3.05 0.63 -2.57
C THR A 51 -3.40 2.00 -3.15
N PHE A 52 -4.55 2.10 -3.83
CA PHE A 52 -5.04 3.36 -4.38
C PHE A 52 -5.40 4.37 -3.28
N GLY A 53 -6.04 3.90 -2.20
CA GLY A 53 -6.38 4.72 -1.05
C GLY A 53 -5.14 5.37 -0.43
N ALA A 54 -4.05 4.62 -0.27
CA ALA A 54 -2.79 5.15 0.24
C ALA A 54 -2.17 6.20 -0.70
N MET A 55 -2.18 5.96 -2.03
CA MET A 55 -1.69 6.93 -3.01
C MET A 55 -2.51 8.22 -3.02
N VAL A 56 -3.84 8.12 -3.05
CA VAL A 56 -4.76 9.27 -3.08
C VAL A 56 -4.69 10.03 -1.76
N ALA A 57 -4.80 9.33 -0.62
CA ALA A 57 -4.70 9.95 0.70
C ALA A 57 -3.34 10.61 0.92
N GLY A 58 -2.25 9.97 0.50
CA GLY A 58 -0.92 10.55 0.57
C GLY A 58 -0.76 11.80 -0.31
N SER A 59 -1.37 11.80 -1.50
CA SER A 59 -1.39 12.96 -2.40
C SER A 59 -2.22 14.12 -1.82
N LEU A 60 -3.40 13.83 -1.27
CA LEU A 60 -4.24 14.82 -0.59
C LEU A 60 -3.55 15.40 0.65
N CYS A 61 -2.91 14.56 1.48
CA CYS A 61 -2.10 15.00 2.59
C CYS A 61 -0.95 15.93 2.13
N ARG A 62 -0.38 15.71 0.95
CA ARG A 62 0.69 16.59 0.43
C ARG A 62 0.14 17.93 -0.06
N LEU A 63 -1.06 17.91 -0.67
CA LEU A 63 -1.77 19.07 -1.21
C LEU A 63 -2.28 19.99 -0.10
N ALA A 64 -2.85 19.44 0.97
CA ALA A 64 -3.40 20.18 2.10
C ALA A 64 -2.33 20.91 2.95
N ARG A 65 -1.03 20.67 2.69
CA ARG A 65 0.12 21.22 3.42
C ARG A 65 -0.02 21.17 4.97
N PRO A 66 -0.45 20.04 5.57
CA PRO A 66 -0.49 19.90 7.01
C PRO A 66 0.94 19.93 7.59
N PRO A 67 1.10 20.21 8.89
CA PRO A 67 2.41 20.19 9.56
C PRO A 67 3.12 18.83 9.49
N TRP A 68 2.42 17.78 9.02
CA TRP A 68 2.84 16.38 8.93
C TRP A 68 3.04 15.97 7.47
N ARG A 69 3.55 16.88 6.63
CA ARG A 69 3.69 16.68 5.17
C ARG A 69 4.47 15.41 4.79
N SER A 70 5.40 14.99 5.66
CA SER A 70 6.20 13.77 5.52
C SER A 70 5.36 12.49 5.62
N PHE A 71 4.22 12.50 6.32
CA PHE A 71 3.27 11.38 6.40
C PHE A 71 2.72 11.00 5.02
N GLY A 72 2.35 12.01 4.23
CA GLY A 72 1.82 11.82 2.87
C GLY A 72 2.84 11.15 1.95
N THR A 73 4.13 11.48 2.08
CA THR A 73 5.21 10.79 1.35
C THR A 73 5.31 9.32 1.76
N GLY A 74 5.18 9.00 3.05
CA GLY A 74 5.16 7.63 3.55
C GLY A 74 4.00 6.80 2.98
N LEU A 75 2.80 7.38 2.97
CA LEU A 75 1.62 6.76 2.37
C LEU A 75 1.80 6.49 0.86
N ILE A 76 2.34 7.45 0.11
CA ILE A 76 2.61 7.27 -1.33
C ILE A 76 3.64 6.16 -1.53
N LEU A 77 4.73 6.14 -0.76
CA LEU A 77 5.75 5.08 -0.86
C LEU A 77 5.17 3.70 -0.57
N GLY A 78 4.34 3.57 0.49
CA GLY A 78 3.67 2.32 0.79
C GLY A 78 2.69 1.89 -0.31
N GLY A 79 1.94 2.84 -0.87
CA GLY A 79 1.06 2.60 -2.03
C GLY A 79 1.83 2.15 -3.28
N VAL A 80 2.92 2.83 -3.63
CA VAL A 80 3.77 2.45 -4.78
C VAL A 80 4.34 1.05 -4.60
N LEU A 81 4.77 0.71 -3.38
CA LEU A 81 5.27 -0.61 -3.07
C LEU A 81 4.18 -1.68 -3.22
N GLY A 82 2.97 -1.42 -2.71
CA GLY A 82 1.80 -2.29 -2.88
C GLY A 82 1.43 -2.52 -4.34
N PHE A 83 1.46 -1.45 -5.14
CA PHE A 83 1.22 -1.55 -6.59
C PHE A 83 2.29 -2.37 -7.31
N ALA A 84 3.57 -2.16 -6.97
CA ALA A 84 4.68 -2.92 -7.53
C ALA A 84 4.58 -4.41 -7.18
N SER A 85 4.22 -4.77 -5.94
CA SER A 85 4.00 -6.16 -5.56
C SER A 85 2.80 -6.78 -6.25
N PHE A 86 1.71 -6.04 -6.44
CA PHE A 86 0.56 -6.53 -7.21
C PHE A 86 0.95 -6.87 -8.65
N LEU A 87 1.69 -5.96 -9.31
CA LEU A 87 2.24 -6.18 -10.65
C LEU A 87 3.15 -7.41 -10.71
N ALA A 88 4.05 -7.57 -9.75
CA ALA A 88 4.95 -8.72 -9.70
C ALA A 88 4.18 -10.05 -9.61
N VAL A 89 3.14 -10.11 -8.78
CA VAL A 89 2.27 -11.29 -8.66
C VAL A 89 1.49 -11.55 -9.95
N ALA A 90 0.91 -10.51 -10.56
CA ALA A 90 0.16 -10.63 -11.80
C ALA A 90 1.04 -11.17 -12.95
N VAL A 91 2.27 -10.66 -13.07
CA VAL A 91 3.26 -11.13 -14.06
C VAL A 91 3.65 -12.58 -13.77
N ALA A 92 3.91 -12.94 -12.51
CA ALA A 92 4.24 -14.32 -12.14
C ALA A 92 3.11 -15.31 -12.49
N LEU A 93 1.85 -14.93 -12.23
CA LEU A 93 0.68 -15.73 -12.61
C LEU A 93 0.52 -15.85 -14.12
N TYR A 94 0.70 -14.75 -14.86
CA TYR A 94 0.66 -14.76 -16.31
C TYR A 94 1.71 -15.71 -16.91
N LEU A 95 2.94 -15.64 -16.40
CA LEU A 95 4.02 -16.54 -16.82
C LEU A 95 3.67 -18.00 -16.50
N ALA A 96 3.22 -18.29 -15.27
CA ALA A 96 2.84 -19.65 -14.89
C ALA A 96 1.73 -20.23 -15.79
N LEU A 97 0.69 -19.45 -16.08
CA LEU A 97 -0.41 -19.88 -16.96
C LEU A 97 0.06 -20.11 -18.40
N SER A 98 0.94 -19.24 -18.91
CA SER A 98 1.48 -19.39 -20.27
C SER A 98 2.29 -20.68 -20.45
N GLN A 99 3.01 -21.12 -19.42
CA GLN A 99 3.76 -22.37 -19.44
C GLN A 99 2.85 -23.59 -19.37
N MET A 100 1.70 -23.51 -18.69
CA MET A 100 0.73 -24.62 -18.63
C MET A 100 -0.09 -24.77 -19.91
N SER A 101 -0.26 -23.69 -20.69
CA SER A 101 -0.92 -23.74 -22.00
C SER A 101 -0.03 -24.21 -23.14
N SER A 102 1.27 -24.45 -22.87
CA SER A 102 2.28 -24.92 -23.82
C SER A 102 2.42 -26.44 -23.76
#